data_AF-E3GXZ4-F1
#
_entry.id   AF-E3GXZ4-F1
#
_cell.length_a   1.000
_cell.length_b   1.000
_cell.length_c   1.000
_cell.angle_alpha   90.00
_cell.angle_beta   90.00
_cell.angle_gamma   90.00
#
_symmetry.space_group_name_H-M   'P 1'
#
loop_
_entity.id
_entity.type
_entity.pdbx_description
1 polymer ?
#
loop_
_entity_poly.entity_id
_entity_poly.type
_entity_poly.pdbx_seq_one_letter_code
_entity_poly.pdbx_strand_id
1 'polypeptide(L)'
;MKKYVVMIMSLILISSVSAHILIIADTRGDFPEAYNEAKEIANNLKSNGYKILELYRENATLKNVLKGMYLADGIIYIGHGGYMEGNYDNVSRIAKPPFGLVCYDGFIFGTDDGKLKINDTNITFYPPFKSGIPVILIHTCFSTGWVDDVELTNTIETIYHFSKMFTSSGANYYASAWEYGGGIIDAFLQGARTFKEANEMNYEQIKESQIYNGTIIWRNQHGYACFVGNWDGKFPMPSEVTPYNDIEAEKWYNRLFSNSSNESVDYPLFSIILSNVGKTILPIKYYASVYTNPVNGEKVMYREYSYTLQPGSYVNITLGRFPKNYAVSTTIVTYNKNTKTINMELQERFEIEGSNGQKVVISKYLRPKSLLTYTSRFTDKGGVVDIW
;
A
#
# COMPACT_ATOMS: atom_id res chain seq x y z
N MET A 1 -58.66 9.60 12.60
CA MET A 1 -57.63 8.55 12.48
C MET A 1 -56.57 9.01 11.47
N LYS A 2 -55.40 9.45 11.95
CA LYS A 2 -54.26 9.82 11.08
C LYS A 2 -53.52 8.53 10.70
N LYS A 3 -53.44 8.23 9.40
CA LYS A 3 -52.63 7.13 8.88
C LYS A 3 -51.15 7.51 9.01
N TYR A 4 -50.40 6.76 9.82
CA TYR A 4 -48.95 6.80 9.80
C TYR A 4 -48.48 6.02 8.57
N VAL A 5 -47.89 6.73 7.60
CA VAL A 5 -47.08 6.10 6.56
C VAL A 5 -45.76 5.74 7.21
N VAL A 6 -45.59 4.45 7.52
CA VAL A 6 -44.29 3.89 7.93
C VAL A 6 -43.42 3.87 6.68
N MET A 7 -42.52 4.85 6.57
CA MET A 7 -41.46 4.83 5.56
C MET A 7 -40.45 3.77 5.98
N ILE A 8 -40.54 2.59 5.36
CA ILE A 8 -39.53 1.54 5.49
C ILE A 8 -38.25 2.09 4.87
N MET A 9 -37.29 2.44 5.72
CA MET A 9 -35.94 2.81 5.31
C MET A 9 -35.27 1.54 4.78
N SER A 10 -35.25 1.37 3.45
CA SER A 10 -34.46 0.33 2.81
C SER A 10 -33.00 0.55 3.20
N LEU A 11 -32.44 -0.35 4.01
CA LEU A 11 -30.99 -0.49 4.12
C LEU A 11 -30.50 -0.88 2.72
N ILE A 12 -29.96 0.09 2.00
CA ILE A 12 -29.14 -0.18 0.82
C ILE A 12 -27.91 -0.90 1.35
N LEU A 13 -27.89 -2.22 1.18
CA LEU A 13 -26.69 -3.03 1.34
C LEU A 13 -25.63 -2.44 0.41
N ILE A 14 -24.64 -1.81 1.03
CA ILE A 14 -23.54 -1.14 0.34
C ILE A 14 -22.79 -2.23 -0.45
N SER A 15 -22.65 -2.04 -1.76
CA SER A 15 -21.75 -2.81 -2.63
C SER A 15 -20.38 -2.85 -1.96
N SER A 16 -19.96 -4.02 -1.47
CA SER A 16 -18.69 -4.20 -0.77
C SER A 16 -17.58 -4.10 -1.79
N VAL A 17 -16.87 -2.98 -1.77
CA VAL A 17 -15.64 -2.81 -2.52
C VAL A 17 -14.60 -3.85 -2.08
N SER A 18 -13.80 -4.31 -3.05
CA SER A 18 -12.88 -5.44 -2.95
C SER A 18 -11.43 -5.08 -2.67
N ALA A 19 -10.76 -5.91 -1.85
CA ALA A 19 -9.38 -5.76 -1.41
C ALA A 19 -9.03 -6.83 -0.35
N HIS A 20 -8.26 -7.82 -0.73
CA HIS A 20 -7.92 -8.99 0.08
C HIS A 20 -6.45 -8.90 0.52
N ILE A 21 -6.03 -9.80 1.40
CA ILE A 21 -4.60 -10.12 1.52
C ILE A 21 -4.29 -11.17 0.46
N LEU A 22 -3.36 -10.83 -0.44
CA LEU A 22 -2.86 -11.74 -1.46
C LEU A 22 -1.72 -12.57 -0.87
N ILE A 23 -1.81 -13.90 -0.95
CA ILE A 23 -0.73 -14.81 -0.60
C ILE A 23 -0.33 -15.59 -1.84
N ILE A 24 0.94 -15.45 -2.25
CA ILE A 24 1.53 -16.13 -3.39
C ILE A 24 2.62 -17.05 -2.87
N ALA A 25 2.61 -18.33 -3.25
CA ALA A 25 3.67 -19.22 -2.80
C ALA A 25 3.99 -20.38 -3.74
N ASP A 26 5.24 -20.86 -3.64
CA ASP A 26 5.74 -22.06 -4.34
C ASP A 26 5.34 -22.06 -5.82
N THR A 27 5.60 -20.94 -6.50
CA THR A 27 5.00 -20.66 -7.81
C THR A 27 5.41 -21.66 -8.89
N ARG A 28 6.58 -22.31 -8.75
CA ARG A 28 7.07 -23.37 -9.65
C ARG A 28 6.77 -24.79 -9.16
N GLY A 29 6.26 -24.96 -7.94
CA GLY A 29 6.03 -26.28 -7.35
C GLY A 29 7.31 -27.02 -6.95
N ASP A 30 8.43 -26.31 -6.86
CA ASP A 30 9.76 -26.82 -6.56
C ASP A 30 10.27 -26.41 -5.17
N PHE A 31 9.47 -25.69 -4.39
CA PHE A 31 9.81 -25.25 -3.04
C PHE A 31 8.68 -25.58 -2.04
N PRO A 32 8.54 -26.86 -1.64
CA PRO A 32 7.45 -27.32 -0.78
C PRO A 32 7.38 -26.63 0.60
N GLU A 33 8.51 -26.22 1.15
CA GLU A 33 8.61 -25.51 2.42
C GLU A 33 7.89 -24.15 2.34
N ALA A 34 8.10 -23.40 1.25
CA ALA A 34 7.39 -22.15 0.98
C ALA A 34 5.87 -22.37 0.88
N TYR A 35 5.43 -23.47 0.27
CA TYR A 35 4.00 -23.83 0.24
C TYR A 35 3.44 -24.09 1.64
N ASN A 36 4.16 -24.85 2.47
CA ASN A 36 3.72 -25.19 3.82
C ASN A 36 3.62 -23.95 4.71
N GLU A 37 4.64 -23.09 4.71
CA GLU A 37 4.65 -21.84 5.47
C GLU A 37 3.53 -20.90 5.01
N ALA A 38 3.32 -20.77 3.69
CA ALA A 38 2.22 -19.97 3.16
C ALA A 38 0.84 -20.47 3.58
N LYS A 39 0.66 -21.79 3.61
CA LYS A 39 -0.60 -22.41 4.05
C LYS A 39 -0.84 -22.20 5.53
N GLU A 40 0.20 -22.27 6.36
CA GLU A 40 0.12 -21.98 7.79
C GLU A 40 -0.27 -20.51 8.03
N ILE A 41 0.44 -19.57 7.41
CA ILE A 41 0.13 -18.14 7.46
C ILE A 41 -1.31 -17.87 7.01
N ALA A 42 -1.73 -18.46 5.87
CA ALA A 42 -3.09 -18.31 5.36
C ALA A 42 -4.13 -18.84 6.35
N ASN A 43 -3.89 -20.01 6.96
CA ASN A 43 -4.80 -20.58 7.95
C ASN A 43 -4.91 -19.71 9.20
N ASN A 44 -3.78 -19.21 9.72
CA ASN A 44 -3.75 -18.32 10.88
C ASN A 44 -4.46 -16.99 10.61
N LEU A 45 -4.29 -16.41 9.42
CA LEU A 45 -5.04 -15.21 9.03
C LEU A 45 -6.54 -15.52 8.89
N LYS A 46 -6.91 -16.60 8.19
CA LYS A 46 -8.34 -16.98 8.04
C LYS A 46 -9.01 -17.24 9.38
N SER A 47 -8.35 -17.90 10.33
CA SER A 47 -8.90 -18.14 11.67
C SER A 47 -9.11 -16.85 12.47
N ASN A 48 -8.38 -15.78 12.12
CA ASN A 48 -8.55 -14.43 12.68
C ASN A 48 -9.51 -13.54 11.85
N GLY A 49 -10.23 -14.10 10.88
CA GLY A 49 -11.31 -13.42 10.15
C GLY A 49 -10.88 -12.66 8.90
N TYR A 50 -9.61 -12.74 8.52
CA TYR A 50 -9.09 -12.09 7.32
C TYR A 50 -9.66 -12.68 6.02
N LYS A 51 -9.77 -11.84 4.98
CA LYS A 51 -10.12 -12.27 3.62
C LYS A 51 -8.85 -12.46 2.80
N ILE A 52 -8.59 -13.68 2.37
CA ILE A 52 -7.35 -14.09 1.70
C ILE A 52 -7.64 -14.54 0.27
N LEU A 53 -6.80 -14.13 -0.68
CA LEU A 53 -6.67 -14.80 -1.99
C LEU A 53 -5.37 -15.61 -1.99
N GLU A 54 -5.50 -16.92 -2.11
CA GLU A 54 -4.38 -17.86 -2.09
C GLU A 54 -4.04 -18.26 -3.53
N LEU A 55 -2.82 -17.98 -3.98
CA LEU A 55 -2.29 -18.38 -5.28
C LEU A 55 -1.05 -19.24 -5.09
N TYR A 56 -1.21 -20.55 -5.29
CA TYR A 56 -0.12 -21.52 -5.10
C TYR A 56 0.19 -22.24 -6.40
N ARG A 57 1.48 -22.50 -6.66
CA ARG A 57 1.93 -23.35 -7.77
C ARG A 57 1.32 -22.91 -9.10
N GLU A 58 0.71 -23.84 -9.84
CA GLU A 58 0.05 -23.61 -11.13
C GLU A 58 -1.05 -22.54 -11.10
N ASN A 59 -1.60 -22.19 -9.93
CA ASN A 59 -2.55 -21.08 -9.81
C ASN A 59 -1.87 -19.71 -9.73
N ALA A 60 -0.58 -19.65 -9.38
CA ALA A 60 0.23 -18.43 -9.31
C ALA A 60 0.81 -18.04 -10.68
N THR A 61 -0.04 -18.03 -11.71
CA THR A 61 0.31 -17.50 -13.04
C THR A 61 0.52 -15.99 -12.99
N LEU A 62 1.25 -15.44 -13.96
CA LEU A 62 1.43 -14.00 -14.16
C LEU A 62 0.08 -13.26 -14.11
N LYS A 63 -0.91 -13.75 -14.87
CA LYS A 63 -2.24 -13.16 -14.90
C LYS A 63 -2.87 -13.12 -13.51
N ASN A 64 -2.86 -14.25 -12.80
CA ASN A 64 -3.52 -14.34 -11.50
C ASN A 64 -2.80 -13.52 -10.44
N VAL A 65 -1.48 -13.51 -10.43
CA VAL A 65 -0.68 -12.69 -9.51
C VAL A 65 -0.98 -11.21 -9.73
N LEU A 66 -0.98 -10.73 -10.97
CA LEU A 66 -1.26 -9.33 -11.28
C LEU A 66 -2.70 -8.93 -10.93
N LYS A 67 -3.67 -9.80 -11.23
CA LYS A 67 -5.06 -9.60 -10.81
C LYS A 67 -5.21 -9.61 -9.29
N GLY A 68 -4.46 -10.45 -8.59
CA GLY A 68 -4.43 -10.49 -7.13
C GLY A 68 -3.87 -9.19 -6.54
N MET A 69 -2.86 -8.59 -7.18
CA MET A 69 -2.32 -7.31 -6.70
C MET A 69 -3.33 -6.16 -6.81
N TYR A 70 -4.32 -6.27 -7.70
CA TYR A 70 -5.31 -5.20 -7.92
C TYR A 70 -6.11 -4.89 -6.66
N LEU A 71 -5.93 -3.67 -6.14
CA LEU A 71 -6.52 -3.15 -4.90
C LEU A 71 -6.27 -4.01 -3.66
N ALA A 72 -5.23 -4.86 -3.63
CA ALA A 72 -4.89 -5.64 -2.44
C ALA A 72 -4.68 -4.74 -1.20
N ASP A 73 -5.04 -5.27 -0.03
CA ASP A 73 -4.83 -4.66 1.30
C ASP A 73 -3.51 -5.11 1.96
N GLY A 74 -2.90 -6.15 1.41
CA GLY A 74 -1.60 -6.68 1.80
C GLY A 74 -1.13 -7.71 0.78
N ILE A 75 0.17 -7.84 0.59
CA ILE A 75 0.77 -8.86 -0.27
C ILE A 75 1.80 -9.63 0.54
N ILE A 76 1.69 -10.94 0.52
CA ILE A 76 2.65 -11.87 1.08
C ILE A 76 3.12 -12.78 -0.06
N TYR A 77 4.41 -12.78 -0.33
CA TYR A 77 5.00 -13.64 -1.36
C TYR A 77 6.08 -14.51 -0.73
N ILE A 78 5.98 -15.81 -0.96
CA ILE A 78 6.81 -16.83 -0.29
C ILE A 78 7.38 -17.77 -1.36
N GLY A 79 8.66 -17.62 -1.68
CA GLY A 79 9.32 -18.40 -2.71
C GLY A 79 10.36 -17.61 -3.49
N HIS A 80 10.77 -18.14 -4.65
CA HIS A 80 11.95 -17.66 -5.39
C HIS A 80 11.91 -16.17 -5.75
N GLY A 81 13.06 -15.52 -5.59
CA GLY A 81 13.34 -14.23 -6.24
C GLY A 81 13.87 -14.45 -7.65
N GLY A 82 13.56 -13.53 -8.55
CA GLY A 82 14.03 -13.53 -9.92
C GLY A 82 15.06 -12.43 -10.18
N TYR A 83 15.91 -12.66 -11.17
CA TYR A 83 16.78 -11.66 -11.78
C TYR A 83 16.86 -11.95 -13.28
N MET A 84 17.20 -10.93 -14.08
CA MET A 84 17.41 -11.12 -15.51
C MET A 84 18.80 -11.74 -15.77
N GLU A 85 18.90 -12.67 -16.72
CA GLU A 85 20.16 -13.34 -17.05
C GLU A 85 21.28 -12.32 -17.33
N GLY A 86 22.48 -12.60 -16.81
CA GLY A 86 23.64 -11.69 -16.90
C GLY A 86 23.73 -10.64 -15.79
N ASN A 87 22.71 -10.52 -14.94
CA ASN A 87 22.68 -9.49 -13.89
C ASN A 87 23.11 -9.97 -12.50
N TYR A 88 23.57 -11.21 -12.38
CA TYR A 88 24.21 -11.71 -11.17
C TYR A 88 25.56 -12.30 -11.51
N ASP A 89 26.61 -11.79 -10.88
CA ASP A 89 27.95 -12.34 -10.94
C ASP A 89 28.24 -13.09 -9.63
N ASN A 90 28.35 -14.41 -9.73
CA ASN A 90 28.60 -15.29 -8.59
C ASN A 90 30.02 -15.18 -8.03
N VAL A 91 30.98 -14.65 -8.79
CA VAL A 91 32.37 -14.46 -8.34
C VAL A 91 32.48 -13.18 -7.52
N SER A 92 32.01 -12.04 -8.06
CA SER A 92 32.03 -10.76 -7.33
C SER A 92 30.89 -10.61 -6.32
N ARG A 93 29.89 -11.50 -6.38
CA ARG A 93 28.66 -11.46 -5.56
C ARG A 93 27.91 -10.14 -5.73
N ILE A 94 27.91 -9.61 -6.95
CA ILE A 94 27.20 -8.38 -7.30
C ILE A 94 25.97 -8.75 -8.08
N ALA A 95 24.82 -8.20 -7.69
CA ALA A 95 23.57 -8.34 -8.42
C ALA A 95 23.05 -6.97 -8.88
N LYS A 96 22.46 -6.90 -10.07
CA LYS A 96 21.97 -5.66 -10.70
C LYS A 96 20.50 -5.80 -11.09
N PRO A 97 19.72 -4.70 -11.06
CA PRO A 97 18.36 -4.71 -11.57
C PRO A 97 18.32 -5.04 -13.08
N PRO A 98 17.19 -5.56 -13.61
CA PRO A 98 15.94 -5.74 -12.88
C PRO A 98 15.92 -7.01 -12.03
N PHE A 99 15.43 -6.86 -10.80
CA PHE A 99 15.01 -7.96 -9.94
C PHE A 99 13.52 -8.24 -10.14
N GLY A 100 13.04 -9.41 -9.73
CA GLY A 100 11.64 -9.74 -9.94
C GLY A 100 11.08 -10.81 -9.03
N LEU A 101 9.77 -11.02 -9.18
CA LEU A 101 9.06 -12.16 -8.60
C LEU A 101 8.91 -13.25 -9.67
N VAL A 102 9.05 -14.50 -9.25
CA VAL A 102 8.84 -15.67 -10.11
C VAL A 102 7.36 -16.07 -10.04
N CYS A 103 6.72 -16.14 -11.20
CA CYS A 103 5.38 -16.70 -11.36
C CYS A 103 5.47 -18.08 -12.03
N TYR A 104 4.38 -18.85 -12.01
CA TYR A 104 4.33 -20.18 -12.60
C TYR A 104 4.76 -20.21 -14.08
N ASP A 105 4.33 -19.20 -14.84
CA ASP A 105 4.51 -19.08 -16.29
C ASP A 105 5.34 -17.85 -16.71
N GLY A 106 6.08 -17.22 -15.79
CA GLY A 106 6.97 -16.11 -16.13
C GLY A 106 7.47 -15.28 -14.95
N PHE A 107 7.80 -14.02 -15.21
CA PHE A 107 8.42 -13.10 -14.25
C PHE A 107 7.73 -11.73 -14.22
N ILE A 108 7.67 -11.14 -13.03
CA ILE A 108 7.32 -9.73 -12.82
C ILE A 108 8.59 -9.01 -12.38
N PHE A 109 9.15 -8.19 -13.25
CA PHE A 109 10.39 -7.46 -13.02
C PHE A 109 10.12 -6.04 -12.52
N GLY A 110 10.98 -5.53 -11.64
CA GLY A 110 11.04 -4.12 -11.28
C GLY A 110 11.84 -3.29 -12.27
N THR A 111 11.35 -2.11 -12.61
CA THR A 111 12.09 -1.11 -13.39
C THR A 111 12.73 -0.07 -12.46
N ASP A 112 13.72 0.67 -12.97
CA ASP A 112 14.44 1.67 -12.18
C ASP A 112 13.56 2.84 -11.71
N ASP A 113 12.46 3.13 -12.39
CA ASP A 113 11.46 4.14 -11.99
C ASP A 113 10.37 3.58 -11.06
N GLY A 114 10.52 2.32 -10.60
CA GLY A 114 9.64 1.68 -9.63
C GLY A 114 8.33 1.16 -10.19
N LYS A 115 8.26 0.94 -11.51
CA LYS A 115 7.16 0.22 -12.16
C LYS A 115 7.47 -1.28 -12.21
N LEU A 116 6.44 -2.05 -12.55
CA LEU A 116 6.54 -3.46 -12.88
C LEU A 116 6.57 -3.63 -14.39
N LYS A 117 7.32 -4.62 -14.86
CA LYS A 117 7.38 -5.11 -16.23
C LYS A 117 7.11 -6.61 -16.25
N ILE A 118 6.35 -7.08 -17.22
CA ILE A 118 6.00 -8.51 -17.35
C ILE A 118 6.95 -9.15 -18.35
N ASN A 119 7.67 -10.20 -17.95
CA ASN A 119 8.69 -10.85 -18.78
C ASN A 119 9.59 -9.80 -19.47
N ASP A 120 9.96 -10.02 -20.73
CA ASP A 120 10.69 -9.03 -21.53
C ASP A 120 9.78 -8.13 -22.40
N THR A 121 8.54 -7.88 -21.95
CA THR A 121 7.62 -6.99 -22.69
C THR A 121 7.94 -5.51 -22.48
N ASN A 122 7.42 -4.62 -23.33
CA ASN A 122 7.51 -3.17 -23.11
C ASN A 122 6.38 -2.62 -22.22
N ILE A 123 5.50 -3.49 -21.71
CA ILE A 123 4.38 -3.10 -20.87
C ILE A 123 4.93 -2.83 -19.47
N THR A 124 4.79 -1.58 -19.03
CA THR A 124 5.16 -1.14 -17.69
C THR A 124 3.98 -0.46 -17.00
N PHE A 125 3.87 -0.66 -15.70
CA PHE A 125 2.79 -0.11 -14.88
C PHE A 125 3.21 -0.06 -13.41
N TYR A 126 2.72 0.91 -12.66
CA TYR A 126 2.81 0.86 -11.20
C TYR A 126 2.00 -0.31 -10.64
N PRO A 127 2.51 -1.01 -9.60
CA PRO A 127 1.75 -2.04 -8.91
C PRO A 127 0.35 -1.55 -8.51
N PRO A 128 -0.72 -2.31 -8.82
CA PRO A 128 -2.09 -1.81 -8.75
C PRO A 128 -2.75 -1.98 -7.37
N PHE A 129 -1.98 -2.06 -6.29
CA PHE A 129 -2.50 -2.21 -4.93
C PHE A 129 -2.79 -0.86 -4.25
N LYS A 130 -3.41 -0.89 -3.06
CA LYS A 130 -3.65 0.35 -2.29
C LYS A 130 -2.33 0.88 -1.70
N SER A 131 -2.13 2.20 -1.67
CA SER A 131 -0.94 2.81 -1.05
C SER A 131 -0.82 2.44 0.42
N GLY A 132 0.37 2.35 1.00
CA GLY A 132 0.60 2.14 2.43
C GLY A 132 0.30 0.73 2.95
N ILE A 133 0.01 -0.23 2.07
CA ILE A 133 -0.18 -1.63 2.47
C ILE A 133 1.15 -2.29 2.87
N PRO A 134 1.12 -3.37 3.66
CA PRO A 134 2.26 -4.26 3.83
C PRO A 134 2.53 -5.04 2.54
N VAL A 135 3.79 -5.06 2.09
CA VAL A 135 4.32 -6.05 1.14
C VAL A 135 5.41 -6.82 1.86
N ILE A 136 5.18 -8.11 2.09
CA ILE A 136 6.03 -9.01 2.88
C ILE A 136 6.57 -10.09 1.95
N LEU A 137 7.89 -10.15 1.80
CA LEU A 137 8.58 -11.18 1.03
C LEU A 137 9.30 -12.16 1.97
N ILE A 138 9.14 -13.45 1.72
CA ILE A 138 9.73 -14.52 2.53
C ILE A 138 10.43 -15.51 1.59
N HIS A 139 11.66 -15.90 1.94
CA HIS A 139 12.51 -16.80 1.14
C HIS A 139 12.74 -16.33 -0.31
N THR A 140 12.62 -15.03 -0.54
CA THR A 140 12.76 -14.43 -1.86
C THR A 140 14.19 -13.99 -2.06
N CYS A 141 14.94 -14.71 -2.89
CA CYS A 141 16.31 -14.32 -3.27
C CYS A 141 16.38 -12.83 -3.66
N PHE A 142 17.51 -12.19 -3.37
CA PHE A 142 17.82 -10.77 -3.56
C PHE A 142 17.02 -9.79 -2.68
N SER A 143 15.83 -10.16 -2.21
CA SER A 143 14.92 -9.25 -1.47
C SER A 143 15.53 -8.66 -0.19
N THR A 144 16.45 -9.41 0.44
CA THR A 144 17.17 -9.03 1.67
C THR A 144 18.66 -8.75 1.44
N GLY A 145 19.10 -8.75 0.17
CA GLY A 145 20.52 -8.69 -0.20
C GLY A 145 21.25 -10.04 -0.17
N TRP A 146 20.51 -11.14 -0.03
CA TRP A 146 21.03 -12.51 -0.04
C TRP A 146 20.52 -13.29 -1.24
N VAL A 147 21.35 -14.16 -1.81
CA VAL A 147 20.94 -15.20 -2.77
C VAL A 147 21.46 -16.53 -2.25
N ASP A 148 20.54 -17.47 -2.01
CA ASP A 148 20.83 -18.66 -1.20
C ASP A 148 21.52 -18.25 0.11
N ASP A 149 22.63 -18.89 0.46
CA ASP A 149 23.44 -18.60 1.64
C ASP A 149 24.53 -17.53 1.40
N VAL A 150 24.43 -16.76 0.32
CA VAL A 150 25.46 -15.79 -0.09
C VAL A 150 24.96 -14.35 0.02
N GLU A 151 25.58 -13.58 0.91
CA GLU A 151 25.38 -12.14 0.99
C GLU A 151 26.04 -11.44 -0.21
N LEU A 152 25.29 -10.51 -0.81
CA LEU A 152 25.76 -9.73 -1.94
C LEU A 152 26.68 -8.59 -1.49
N THR A 153 27.72 -8.32 -2.27
CA THR A 153 28.65 -7.22 -2.00
C THR A 153 27.97 -5.86 -2.10
N ASN A 154 26.97 -5.71 -2.96
CA ASN A 154 26.15 -4.51 -3.11
C ASN A 154 24.75 -4.68 -2.49
N THR A 155 24.69 -5.21 -1.27
CA THR A 155 23.44 -5.54 -0.54
C THR A 155 22.45 -4.36 -0.47
N ILE A 156 22.89 -3.17 -0.05
CA ILE A 156 21.99 -2.03 0.15
C ILE A 156 21.40 -1.53 -1.17
N GLU A 157 22.20 -1.49 -2.24
CA GLU A 157 21.73 -1.18 -3.59
C GLU A 157 20.73 -2.23 -4.08
N THR A 158 20.99 -3.52 -3.83
CA THR A 158 20.07 -4.60 -4.22
C THR A 158 18.71 -4.43 -3.53
N ILE A 159 18.70 -4.22 -2.20
CA ILE A 159 17.46 -4.00 -1.43
C ILE A 159 16.73 -2.74 -1.91
N TYR A 160 17.47 -1.66 -2.20
CA TYR A 160 16.89 -0.45 -2.77
C TYR A 160 16.11 -0.75 -4.04
N HIS A 161 16.74 -1.37 -5.04
CA HIS A 161 16.11 -1.63 -6.32
C HIS A 161 14.97 -2.65 -6.24
N PHE A 162 15.12 -3.70 -5.42
CA PHE A 162 14.05 -4.69 -5.22
C PHE A 162 12.84 -4.06 -4.51
N SER A 163 13.05 -3.37 -3.39
CA SER A 163 11.96 -2.74 -2.64
C SER A 163 11.23 -1.67 -3.44
N LYS A 164 11.93 -0.99 -4.36
CA LYS A 164 11.37 0.05 -5.24
C LYS A 164 10.23 -0.45 -6.12
N MET A 165 10.21 -1.75 -6.43
CA MET A 165 9.07 -2.42 -7.08
C MET A 165 7.74 -2.15 -6.38
N PHE A 166 7.76 -1.92 -5.06
CA PHE A 166 6.56 -1.79 -4.23
C PHE A 166 6.46 -0.41 -3.58
N THR A 167 7.58 0.12 -3.08
CA THR A 167 7.60 1.39 -2.34
C THR A 167 7.29 2.59 -3.23
N SER A 168 7.52 2.50 -4.55
CA SER A 168 7.10 3.54 -5.50
C SER A 168 5.58 3.66 -5.68
N SER A 169 4.82 2.62 -5.34
CA SER A 169 3.36 2.66 -5.17
C SER A 169 2.92 2.95 -3.72
N GLY A 170 3.87 3.27 -2.84
CA GLY A 170 3.65 3.64 -1.45
C GLY A 170 3.55 2.49 -0.46
N ALA A 171 3.92 1.26 -0.84
CA ALA A 171 3.92 0.12 0.10
C ALA A 171 4.97 0.28 1.23
N ASN A 172 4.71 -0.41 2.34
CA ASN A 172 5.72 -0.70 3.35
C ASN A 172 6.31 -2.07 3.04
N TYR A 173 7.58 -2.09 2.64
CA TYR A 173 8.28 -3.29 2.21
C TYR A 173 9.00 -3.92 3.39
N TYR A 174 8.73 -5.20 3.66
CA TYR A 174 9.47 -6.03 4.58
C TYR A 174 9.91 -7.30 3.85
N ALA A 175 11.15 -7.74 4.06
CA ALA A 175 11.61 -9.01 3.53
C ALA A 175 12.39 -9.79 4.57
N SER A 176 12.31 -11.11 4.50
CA SER A 176 13.00 -12.06 5.36
C SER A 176 13.47 -13.29 4.58
N ALA A 177 14.63 -13.82 4.94
CA ALA A 177 15.22 -15.02 4.33
C ALA A 177 15.62 -16.12 5.33
N TRP A 178 15.23 -16.03 6.61
CA TRP A 178 15.45 -17.09 7.60
C TRP A 178 14.26 -18.07 7.66
N GLU A 179 14.52 -19.31 8.10
CA GLU A 179 13.52 -20.35 8.34
C GLU A 179 12.44 -19.84 9.32
N TYR A 180 11.15 -19.80 8.94
CA TYR A 180 10.05 -19.11 9.65
C TYR A 180 10.00 -17.58 9.48
N GLY A 181 10.49 -17.06 8.35
CA GLY A 181 10.52 -15.62 8.05
C GLY A 181 9.16 -14.90 8.09
N GLY A 182 8.05 -15.62 8.19
CA GLY A 182 6.70 -15.12 8.48
C GLY A 182 6.49 -14.51 9.88
N GLY A 183 7.47 -14.56 10.79
CA GLY A 183 7.31 -14.08 12.18
C GLY A 183 6.80 -12.64 12.35
N ILE A 184 7.04 -11.76 11.38
CA ILE A 184 6.47 -10.39 11.40
C ILE A 184 4.93 -10.41 11.33
N ILE A 185 4.34 -11.38 10.63
CA ILE A 185 2.89 -11.55 10.50
C ILE A 185 2.33 -12.07 11.82
N ASP A 186 3.03 -13.02 12.46
CA ASP A 186 2.65 -13.54 13.77
C ASP A 186 2.65 -12.43 14.83
N ALA A 187 3.60 -11.49 14.77
CA ALA A 187 3.62 -10.34 15.66
C ALA A 187 2.35 -9.46 15.51
N PHE A 188 1.88 -9.24 14.27
CA PHE A 188 0.59 -8.55 14.04
C PHE A 188 -0.60 -9.35 14.58
N LEU A 189 -0.62 -10.67 14.39
CA LEU A 189 -1.65 -11.55 14.95
C LEU A 189 -1.64 -11.57 16.49
N GLN A 190 -0.48 -11.36 17.10
CA GLN A 190 -0.32 -11.25 18.56
C GLN A 190 -0.62 -9.85 19.11
N GLY A 191 -0.99 -8.90 18.25
CA GLY A 191 -1.52 -7.59 18.65
C GLY A 191 -0.61 -6.39 18.40
N ALA A 192 0.53 -6.57 17.70
CA ALA A 192 1.29 -5.42 17.19
C ALA A 192 0.41 -4.56 16.28
N ARG A 193 0.48 -3.24 16.42
CA ARG A 193 -0.36 -2.27 15.68
C ARG A 193 0.39 -1.59 14.55
N THR A 194 1.71 -1.65 14.57
CA THR A 194 2.62 -1.00 13.62
C THR A 194 3.76 -1.93 13.27
N PHE A 195 4.44 -1.69 12.15
CA PHE A 195 5.68 -2.38 11.80
C PHE A 195 6.75 -2.22 12.87
N LYS A 196 6.79 -1.07 13.56
CA LYS A 196 7.71 -0.84 14.67
C LYS A 196 7.49 -1.83 15.81
N GLU A 197 6.25 -1.92 16.28
CA GLU A 197 5.87 -2.87 17.35
C GLU A 197 6.08 -4.32 16.89
N ALA A 198 5.75 -4.64 15.64
CA ALA A 198 5.97 -5.96 15.08
C ALA A 198 7.46 -6.33 15.02
N ASN A 199 8.33 -5.38 14.66
CA ASN A 199 9.78 -5.55 14.66
C ASN A 199 10.34 -5.76 16.07
N GLU A 200 9.78 -5.13 17.10
CA GLU A 200 10.18 -5.36 18.50
C GLU A 200 9.84 -6.79 18.96
N MET A 201 8.87 -7.44 18.33
CA MET A 201 8.48 -8.84 18.58
C MET A 201 9.15 -9.84 17.63
N ASN A 202 9.85 -9.36 16.60
CA ASN A 202 10.44 -10.22 15.58
C ASN A 202 11.68 -10.94 16.09
N TYR A 203 11.94 -12.14 15.55
CA TYR A 203 13.14 -12.93 15.90
C TYR A 203 14.42 -12.15 15.62
N GLU A 204 14.56 -11.64 14.39
CA GLU A 204 15.62 -10.71 14.03
C GLU A 204 15.08 -9.27 14.05
N GLN A 205 15.28 -8.58 15.17
CA GLN A 205 14.95 -7.16 15.29
C GLN A 205 15.88 -6.31 14.42
N ILE A 206 15.33 -5.51 13.51
CA ILE A 206 16.11 -4.57 12.68
C ILE A 206 16.37 -3.30 13.48
N LYS A 207 17.65 -2.95 13.68
CA LYS A 207 18.09 -1.81 14.50
C LYS A 207 18.95 -0.79 13.75
N GLU A 208 19.53 -1.21 12.64
CA GLU A 208 20.44 -0.40 11.84
C GLU A 208 19.78 0.06 10.54
N SER A 209 20.27 1.18 10.00
CA SER A 209 19.86 1.67 8.70
C SER A 209 21.00 2.35 7.96
N GLN A 210 20.86 2.39 6.63
CA GLN A 210 21.75 3.13 5.74
C GLN A 210 20.90 3.92 4.74
N ILE A 211 21.43 5.06 4.28
CA ILE A 211 20.77 5.88 3.24
C ILE A 211 21.40 5.54 1.90
N TYR A 212 20.58 5.20 0.91
CA TYR A 212 20.99 5.00 -0.47
C TYR A 212 20.02 5.72 -1.40
N ASN A 213 20.54 6.60 -2.28
CA ASN A 213 19.74 7.43 -3.18
C ASN A 213 18.56 8.15 -2.49
N GLY A 214 18.80 8.69 -1.29
CA GLY A 214 17.79 9.41 -0.51
C GLY A 214 16.74 8.54 0.18
N THR A 215 16.81 7.21 0.05
CA THR A 215 15.93 6.25 0.71
C THR A 215 16.62 5.64 1.92
N ILE A 216 15.93 5.59 3.06
CA ILE A 216 16.42 4.89 4.26
C ILE A 216 16.10 3.41 4.12
N ILE A 217 17.13 2.58 4.21
CA ILE A 217 17.04 1.12 4.14
C ILE A 217 17.44 0.58 5.51
N TRP A 218 16.50 -0.08 6.17
CA TRP A 218 16.70 -0.67 7.49
C TRP A 218 17.11 -2.13 7.33
N ARG A 219 18.28 -2.48 7.85
CA ARG A 219 18.83 -3.85 7.84
C ARG A 219 20.02 -3.90 8.80
N ASN A 220 20.13 -4.98 9.57
CA ASN A 220 21.30 -5.23 10.41
C ASN A 220 22.51 -5.66 9.57
N GLN A 221 23.73 -5.42 10.06
CA GLN A 221 24.92 -6.00 9.45
C GLN A 221 24.79 -7.54 9.35
N HIS A 222 24.94 -8.09 8.14
CA HIS A 222 24.74 -9.51 7.83
C HIS A 222 23.34 -10.06 8.16
N GLY A 223 22.33 -9.19 8.31
CA GLY A 223 20.97 -9.59 8.65
C GLY A 223 20.22 -10.24 7.50
N TYR A 224 19.29 -11.14 7.84
CA TYR A 224 18.40 -11.80 6.88
C TYR A 224 17.04 -11.11 6.78
N ALA A 225 16.81 -10.05 7.57
CA ALA A 225 15.62 -9.21 7.48
C ALA A 225 15.95 -7.77 7.05
N CYS A 226 15.06 -7.17 6.26
CA CYS A 226 15.15 -5.75 5.93
C CYS A 226 13.76 -5.09 5.85
N PHE A 227 13.75 -3.77 6.01
CA PHE A 227 12.57 -2.94 5.94
C PHE A 227 12.82 -1.64 5.18
N VAL A 228 11.91 -1.29 4.28
CA VAL A 228 11.91 -0.01 3.55
C VAL A 228 10.48 0.53 3.55
N GLY A 229 10.27 1.64 4.24
CA GLY A 229 8.94 2.23 4.36
C GLY A 229 8.76 3.01 5.65
N ASN A 230 7.51 3.12 6.07
CA ASN A 230 7.13 3.81 7.30
C ASN A 230 6.96 2.81 8.45
N TRP A 231 7.76 2.94 9.50
CA TRP A 231 7.66 2.12 10.71
C TRP A 231 6.30 2.24 11.43
N ASP A 232 5.59 3.36 11.26
CA ASP A 232 4.22 3.54 11.76
C ASP A 232 3.15 2.95 10.80
N GLY A 233 3.58 2.38 9.68
CA GLY A 233 2.76 1.59 8.78
C GLY A 233 2.18 0.37 9.51
N LYS A 234 1.06 -0.15 8.99
CA LYS A 234 0.27 -1.17 9.68
C LYS A 234 0.00 -2.36 8.78
N PHE A 235 -0.17 -3.52 9.39
CA PHE A 235 -0.93 -4.61 8.78
C PHE A 235 -2.43 -4.30 8.95
N PRO A 236 -3.27 -4.48 7.92
CA PRO A 236 -4.69 -4.18 8.03
C PRO A 236 -5.32 -5.05 9.11
N MET A 237 -6.35 -4.56 9.79
CA MET A 237 -7.17 -5.38 10.69
C MET A 237 -8.17 -6.24 9.87
N PRO A 238 -8.72 -7.34 10.42
CA PRO A 238 -9.71 -8.15 9.72
C PRO A 238 -10.92 -7.37 9.21
N SER A 239 -11.34 -6.34 9.97
CA SER A 239 -12.46 -5.45 9.59
C SER A 239 -12.11 -4.44 8.50
N GLU A 240 -10.83 -4.25 8.21
CA GLU A 240 -10.32 -3.31 7.20
C GLU A 240 -10.03 -4.01 5.86
N VAL A 241 -9.85 -5.35 5.89
CA VAL A 241 -9.70 -6.17 4.69
C VAL A 241 -11.07 -6.47 4.07
N THR A 242 -11.16 -6.33 2.76
CA THR A 242 -12.37 -6.60 2.00
C THR A 242 -12.26 -7.85 1.09
N PRO A 243 -13.36 -8.34 0.49
CA PRO A 243 -13.29 -9.57 -0.32
C PRO A 243 -12.55 -9.36 -1.65
N TYR A 244 -12.05 -10.40 -2.31
CA TYR A 244 -11.54 -10.29 -3.68
C TYR A 244 -12.68 -10.17 -4.71
N ASN A 245 -12.55 -9.26 -5.68
CA ASN A 245 -13.46 -9.09 -6.82
C ASN A 245 -12.73 -9.37 -8.13
N ASP A 246 -12.91 -10.60 -8.60
CA ASP A 246 -12.31 -11.10 -9.84
C ASP A 246 -12.76 -10.31 -11.08
N ILE A 247 -14.01 -9.84 -11.12
CA ILE A 247 -14.58 -9.12 -12.27
C ILE A 247 -13.86 -7.78 -12.48
N GLU A 248 -13.65 -7.00 -11.42
CA GLU A 248 -12.95 -5.72 -11.51
C GLU A 248 -11.45 -5.90 -11.77
N ALA A 249 -10.83 -6.91 -11.15
CA ALA A 249 -9.44 -7.26 -11.42
C ALA A 249 -9.22 -7.69 -12.88
N GLU A 250 -10.14 -8.48 -13.44
CA GLU A 250 -10.12 -8.89 -14.84
C GLU A 250 -10.32 -7.70 -15.79
N LYS A 251 -11.23 -6.76 -15.48
CA LYS A 251 -11.38 -5.52 -16.25
C LYS A 251 -10.11 -4.68 -16.22
N TRP A 252 -9.48 -4.53 -15.06
CA TRP A 252 -8.20 -3.82 -14.95
C TRP A 252 -7.11 -4.51 -15.78
N TYR A 253 -6.97 -5.84 -15.65
CA TYR A 253 -5.99 -6.62 -16.39
C TYR A 253 -6.19 -6.46 -17.90
N ASN A 254 -7.42 -6.62 -18.39
CA ASN A 254 -7.71 -6.47 -19.81
C ASN A 254 -7.41 -5.05 -20.32
N ARG A 255 -7.62 -4.00 -19.52
CA ARG A 255 -7.21 -2.62 -19.88
C ARG A 255 -5.70 -2.48 -20.05
N LEU A 256 -4.91 -3.14 -19.20
CA LEU A 256 -3.45 -3.12 -19.27
C LEU A 256 -2.93 -3.68 -20.60
N PHE A 257 -3.63 -4.66 -21.19
CA PHE A 257 -3.22 -5.33 -22.43
C PHE A 257 -4.01 -4.92 -23.68
N SER A 258 -5.16 -4.23 -23.54
CA SER A 258 -5.97 -3.76 -24.66
C SER A 258 -5.51 -2.43 -25.25
N ASN A 259 -4.72 -1.64 -24.51
CA ASN A 259 -4.12 -0.42 -25.03
C ASN A 259 -2.95 -0.79 -25.96
N SER A 260 -3.23 -0.85 -27.27
CA SER A 260 -2.24 -1.12 -28.33
C SER A 260 -1.25 0.03 -28.58
N SER A 261 -1.35 1.13 -27.82
CA SER A 261 -0.31 2.14 -27.67
C SER A 261 0.48 1.82 -26.39
N ASN A 262 1.81 1.90 -26.45
CA ASN A 262 2.75 1.73 -25.33
C ASN A 262 2.57 2.75 -24.16
N GLU A 263 1.36 3.24 -23.92
CA GLU A 263 1.04 4.08 -22.77
C GLU A 263 0.80 3.19 -21.57
N SER A 264 1.73 3.26 -20.61
CA SER A 264 1.57 2.69 -19.28
C SER A 264 0.18 3.05 -18.74
N VAL A 265 -0.56 2.06 -18.21
CA VAL A 265 -1.78 2.31 -17.43
C VAL A 265 -1.37 2.84 -16.05
N ASP A 266 -0.67 3.97 -16.06
CA ASP A 266 -0.24 4.67 -14.87
C ASP A 266 -1.35 5.60 -14.44
N TYR A 267 -2.11 5.13 -13.48
CA TYR A 267 -3.05 5.95 -12.77
C TYR A 267 -2.30 7.04 -11.98
N PRO A 268 -2.75 8.30 -12.05
CA PRO A 268 -2.11 9.37 -11.29
C PRO A 268 -2.21 9.13 -9.79
N LEU A 269 -1.19 9.58 -9.07
CA LEU A 269 -1.19 9.60 -7.61
C LEU A 269 -2.19 10.64 -7.08
N PHE A 270 -3.04 10.22 -6.15
CA PHE A 270 -3.93 11.10 -5.38
C PHE A 270 -3.30 11.33 -4.01
N SER A 271 -3.15 12.60 -3.62
CA SER A 271 -2.61 12.99 -2.32
C SER A 271 -3.33 14.21 -1.74
N ILE A 272 -3.25 14.33 -0.40
CA ILE A 272 -3.81 15.45 0.36
C ILE A 272 -2.76 15.96 1.31
N ILE A 273 -2.53 17.27 1.30
CA ILE A 273 -1.66 17.94 2.26
C ILE A 273 -2.52 18.69 3.26
N LEU A 274 -2.48 18.29 4.53
CA LEU A 274 -3.10 19.01 5.64
C LEU A 274 -2.05 19.88 6.32
N SER A 275 -2.30 21.17 6.42
CA SER A 275 -1.36 22.14 6.99
C SER A 275 -1.98 22.94 8.12
N ASN A 276 -1.28 23.05 9.24
CA ASN A 276 -1.59 23.97 10.32
C ASN A 276 -0.67 25.19 10.20
N VAL A 277 -1.14 26.27 9.57
CA VAL A 277 -0.36 27.52 9.49
C VAL A 277 -0.68 28.48 10.65
N GLY A 278 -1.50 28.03 11.60
CA GLY A 278 -1.82 28.75 12.83
C GLY A 278 -0.72 28.67 13.88
N LYS A 279 -1.08 29.04 15.11
CA LYS A 279 -0.16 29.14 16.26
C LYS A 279 -0.43 28.13 17.37
N THR A 280 -1.45 27.29 17.19
CA THR A 280 -1.89 26.33 18.23
C THR A 280 -1.77 24.91 17.71
N ILE A 281 -1.42 23.98 18.60
CA ILE A 281 -1.39 22.54 18.30
C ILE A 281 -2.81 22.03 18.06
N LEU A 282 -3.01 21.22 17.02
CA LEU A 282 -4.33 20.73 16.61
C LEU A 282 -4.40 19.21 16.57
N PRO A 283 -5.15 18.57 17.48
CA PRO A 283 -5.55 17.18 17.30
C PRO A 283 -6.63 17.11 16.22
N ILE A 284 -6.43 16.25 15.24
CA ILE A 284 -7.28 16.09 14.07
C ILE A 284 -7.59 14.61 13.88
N LYS A 285 -8.87 14.30 13.67
CA LYS A 285 -9.29 13.06 13.03
C LYS A 285 -9.62 13.35 11.58
N TYR A 286 -9.15 12.51 10.67
CA TYR A 286 -9.34 12.68 9.24
C TYR A 286 -9.87 11.40 8.62
N TYR A 287 -10.85 11.52 7.76
CA TYR A 287 -11.46 10.39 7.06
C TYR A 287 -11.35 10.66 5.57
N ALA A 288 -10.80 9.72 4.81
CA ALA A 288 -10.72 9.80 3.35
C ALA A 288 -11.41 8.59 2.74
N SER A 289 -12.21 8.82 1.70
CA SER A 289 -12.84 7.78 0.89
C SER A 289 -12.59 8.06 -0.57
N VAL A 290 -12.23 7.05 -1.36
CA VAL A 290 -12.12 7.18 -2.83
C VAL A 290 -13.29 6.45 -3.47
N TYR A 291 -13.84 7.01 -4.54
CA TYR A 291 -15.01 6.54 -5.27
C TYR A 291 -14.72 6.45 -6.76
N THR A 292 -15.31 5.48 -7.45
CA THR A 292 -15.10 5.28 -8.90
C THR A 292 -15.59 6.45 -9.78
N ASN A 293 -16.48 7.30 -9.27
CA ASN A 293 -16.94 8.53 -9.93
C ASN A 293 -17.57 9.50 -8.89
N PRO A 294 -17.72 10.80 -9.20
CA PRO A 294 -18.17 11.81 -8.24
C PRO A 294 -19.66 11.82 -7.88
N VAL A 295 -20.52 11.12 -8.64
CA VAL A 295 -21.99 11.22 -8.49
C VAL A 295 -22.55 9.96 -7.84
N ASN A 296 -22.29 8.80 -8.45
CA ASN A 296 -22.82 7.49 -8.08
C ASN A 296 -21.67 6.46 -7.97
N GLY A 297 -20.48 6.90 -7.56
CA GLY A 297 -19.31 6.05 -7.50
C GLY A 297 -19.37 5.03 -6.38
N GLU A 298 -18.82 3.85 -6.63
CA GLU A 298 -18.59 2.84 -5.61
C GLU A 298 -17.34 3.20 -4.80
N LYS A 299 -17.37 3.01 -3.49
CA LYS A 299 -16.30 3.45 -2.58
C LYS A 299 -15.11 2.48 -2.59
N VAL A 300 -14.10 2.70 -3.43
CA VAL A 300 -12.93 1.82 -3.61
C VAL A 300 -11.91 1.84 -2.45
N MET A 301 -11.96 2.84 -1.59
CA MET A 301 -11.05 2.95 -0.43
C MET A 301 -11.72 3.75 0.69
N TYR A 302 -11.41 3.38 1.93
CA TYR A 302 -11.71 4.16 3.13
C TYR A 302 -10.50 4.11 4.07
N ARG A 303 -10.11 5.27 4.61
CA ARG A 303 -9.05 5.37 5.63
C ARG A 303 -9.39 6.39 6.70
N GLU A 304 -9.03 6.04 7.92
CA GLU A 304 -9.09 6.93 9.07
C GLU A 304 -7.67 7.26 9.53
N TYR A 305 -7.46 8.54 9.85
CA TYR A 305 -6.20 9.03 10.35
C TYR A 305 -6.41 9.85 11.61
N SER A 306 -5.43 9.82 12.50
CA SER A 306 -5.39 10.64 13.70
C SER A 306 -4.04 11.34 13.77
N TYR A 307 -4.05 12.66 13.72
CA TYR A 307 -2.86 13.50 13.69
C TYR A 307 -2.88 14.52 14.81
N THR A 308 -1.69 14.96 15.23
CA THR A 308 -1.52 16.16 16.04
C THR A 308 -0.62 17.12 15.29
N LEU A 309 -1.20 18.12 14.63
CA LEU A 309 -0.45 19.08 13.82
C LEU A 309 0.10 20.19 14.71
N GLN A 310 1.42 20.33 14.70
CA GLN A 310 2.13 21.44 15.32
C GLN A 310 1.97 22.73 14.49
N PRO A 311 2.09 23.92 15.10
CA PRO A 311 2.17 25.18 14.36
C PRO A 311 3.23 25.13 13.25
N GLY A 312 2.86 25.51 12.03
CA GLY A 312 3.72 25.50 10.85
C GLY A 312 3.99 24.12 10.24
N SER A 313 3.46 23.04 10.82
CA SER A 313 3.64 21.68 10.29
C SER A 313 2.58 21.31 9.25
N TYR A 314 2.90 20.31 8.45
CA TYR A 314 1.98 19.66 7.54
C TYR A 314 2.14 18.14 7.59
N VAL A 315 1.12 17.44 7.11
CA VAL A 315 1.19 16.01 6.79
C VAL A 315 0.75 15.80 5.35
N ASN A 316 1.50 14.97 4.63
CA ASN A 316 1.11 14.51 3.30
C ASN A 316 0.46 13.12 3.43
N ILE A 317 -0.79 13.01 2.98
CA ILE A 317 -1.59 11.80 2.98
C ILE A 317 -1.66 11.27 1.55
N THR A 318 -0.87 10.25 1.25
CA THR A 318 -0.91 9.55 -0.04
C THR A 318 -2.06 8.55 -0.05
N LEU A 319 -3.07 8.79 -0.89
CA LEU A 319 -4.25 7.93 -1.01
C LEU A 319 -3.98 6.72 -1.92
N GLY A 320 -3.10 6.89 -2.91
CA GLY A 320 -2.75 5.87 -3.89
C GLY A 320 -2.99 6.33 -5.32
N ARG A 321 -2.73 5.42 -6.26
CA ARG A 321 -2.88 5.66 -7.70
C ARG A 321 -4.25 5.19 -8.17
N PHE A 322 -5.07 6.10 -8.71
CA PHE A 322 -6.44 5.80 -9.15
C PHE A 322 -6.75 6.39 -10.53
N PRO A 323 -7.71 5.84 -11.30
CA PRO A 323 -8.15 6.47 -12.55
C PRO A 323 -8.55 7.94 -12.34
N LYS A 324 -8.23 8.82 -13.32
CA LYS A 324 -8.48 10.27 -13.22
C LYS A 324 -9.93 10.63 -12.92
N ASN A 325 -10.89 9.83 -13.39
CA ASN A 325 -12.31 10.05 -13.18
C ASN A 325 -12.80 9.65 -11.77
N TYR A 326 -11.92 9.12 -10.91
CA TYR A 326 -12.27 8.79 -9.54
C TYR A 326 -12.35 10.07 -8.71
N ALA A 327 -13.26 10.05 -7.74
CA ALA A 327 -13.47 11.15 -6.83
C ALA A 327 -13.08 10.76 -5.42
N VAL A 328 -12.63 11.72 -4.63
CA VAL A 328 -12.32 11.52 -3.21
C VAL A 328 -13.28 12.35 -2.38
N SER A 329 -13.78 11.78 -1.29
CA SER A 329 -14.48 12.53 -0.24
C SER A 329 -13.65 12.49 1.02
N THR A 330 -13.44 13.65 1.61
CA THR A 330 -12.68 13.80 2.84
C THR A 330 -13.55 14.44 3.91
N THR A 331 -13.33 14.06 5.16
CA THR A 331 -13.96 14.69 6.32
C THR A 331 -12.90 14.91 7.39
N ILE A 332 -12.76 16.15 7.83
CA ILE A 332 -11.91 16.53 8.94
C ILE A 332 -12.75 16.81 10.18
N VAL A 333 -12.25 16.38 11.34
CA VAL A 333 -12.87 16.62 12.63
C VAL A 333 -11.82 17.08 13.63
N THR A 334 -12.05 18.23 14.26
CA THR A 334 -11.20 18.75 15.34
C THR A 334 -12.04 19.44 16.41
N TYR A 335 -11.59 19.40 17.66
CA TYR A 335 -12.34 19.92 18.80
C TYR A 335 -11.48 20.85 19.65
N ASN A 336 -11.99 22.06 19.91
CA ASN A 336 -11.35 22.98 20.82
C ASN A 336 -11.79 22.67 22.26
N LYS A 337 -10.91 22.01 23.04
CA LYS A 337 -11.14 21.75 24.46
C LYS A 337 -11.01 23.01 25.33
N ASN A 338 -10.45 24.11 24.83
CA ASN A 338 -10.18 25.30 25.61
C ASN A 338 -11.45 26.14 25.83
N THR A 339 -11.40 27.00 26.84
CA THR A 339 -12.41 28.04 27.11
C THR A 339 -12.20 29.30 26.26
N LYS A 340 -11.12 29.37 25.49
CA LYS A 340 -10.78 30.47 24.58
C LYS A 340 -10.79 30.01 23.12
N THR A 341 -11.06 30.93 22.21
CA THR A 341 -10.92 30.71 20.76
C THR A 341 -9.46 30.39 20.45
N ILE A 342 -9.22 29.37 19.63
CA ILE A 342 -7.88 29.04 19.14
C ILE A 342 -7.69 29.58 17.72
N ASN A 343 -6.48 30.03 17.42
CA ASN A 343 -6.09 30.54 16.11
C ASN A 343 -5.23 29.49 15.42
N MET A 344 -5.82 28.84 14.41
CA MET A 344 -5.37 27.52 13.96
C MET A 344 -5.12 27.42 12.46
N GLU A 345 -5.57 28.40 11.67
CA GLU A 345 -5.53 28.43 10.20
C GLU A 345 -5.20 27.08 9.54
N LEU A 346 -6.24 26.25 9.47
CA LEU A 346 -6.15 24.89 8.95
C LEU A 346 -6.45 24.92 7.45
N GLN A 347 -5.54 24.36 6.66
CA GLN A 347 -5.62 24.33 5.21
C GLN A 347 -5.55 22.88 4.70
N GLU A 348 -6.28 22.58 3.63
CA GLU A 348 -6.09 21.36 2.83
C GLU A 348 -5.66 21.74 1.43
N ARG A 349 -4.69 21.01 0.89
CA ARG A 349 -4.35 21.05 -0.53
C ARG A 349 -4.56 19.66 -1.12
N PHE A 350 -5.35 19.60 -2.17
CA PHE A 350 -5.71 18.37 -2.88
C PHE A 350 -4.90 18.29 -4.16
N GLU A 351 -4.29 17.13 -4.39
CA GLU A 351 -3.39 16.90 -5.51
C GLU A 351 -3.76 15.61 -6.24
N ILE A 352 -3.75 15.70 -7.57
CA ILE A 352 -3.81 14.57 -8.49
C ILE A 352 -2.64 14.76 -9.44
N GLU A 353 -1.75 13.78 -9.52
CA GLU A 353 -0.58 13.83 -10.40
C GLU A 353 -0.96 14.20 -11.84
N GLY A 354 -0.20 15.12 -12.43
CA GLY A 354 -0.49 15.66 -13.75
C GLY A 354 -1.68 16.63 -13.81
N SER A 355 -2.21 17.06 -12.67
CA SER A 355 -3.30 18.04 -12.56
C SER A 355 -2.88 19.21 -11.66
N ASN A 356 -3.42 20.41 -11.93
CA ASN A 356 -3.20 21.57 -11.08
C ASN A 356 -3.94 21.38 -9.74
N GLY A 357 -3.19 21.20 -8.66
CA GLY A 357 -3.73 21.05 -7.32
C GLY A 357 -4.48 22.29 -6.83
N GLN A 358 -5.44 22.09 -5.95
CA GLN A 358 -6.23 23.18 -5.36
C GLN A 358 -6.12 23.19 -3.84
N LYS A 359 -6.22 24.39 -3.26
CA LYS A 359 -6.07 24.62 -1.82
C LYS A 359 -7.30 25.29 -1.23
N VAL A 360 -7.76 24.81 -0.08
CA VAL A 360 -8.88 25.35 0.68
C VAL A 360 -8.42 25.72 2.09
N VAL A 361 -8.82 26.90 2.55
CA VAL A 361 -8.70 27.27 3.98
C VAL A 361 -9.97 26.80 4.67
N ILE A 362 -9.87 25.75 5.48
CA ILE A 362 -11.01 25.16 6.18
C ILE A 362 -11.53 26.12 7.23
N SER A 363 -10.64 26.60 8.09
CA SER A 363 -10.99 27.54 9.14
C SER A 363 -9.76 28.26 9.67
N LYS A 364 -9.93 29.56 9.96
CA LYS A 364 -8.92 30.39 10.60
C LYS A 364 -8.96 30.28 12.14
N TYR A 365 -10.12 29.96 12.69
CA TYR A 365 -10.35 29.95 14.14
C TYR A 365 -11.31 28.85 14.57
N LEU A 366 -11.16 28.36 15.79
CA LEU A 366 -12.11 27.42 16.39
C LEU A 366 -12.62 27.97 17.71
N ARG A 367 -13.94 28.09 17.82
CA ARG A 367 -14.61 28.68 18.98
C ARG A 367 -14.34 27.86 20.25
N PRO A 368 -14.45 28.45 21.45
CA PRO A 368 -14.34 27.71 22.70
C PRO A 368 -15.30 26.52 22.74
N LYS A 369 -14.85 25.38 23.25
CA LYS A 369 -15.69 24.20 23.49
C LYS A 369 -16.51 23.75 22.27
N SER A 370 -15.99 23.95 21.07
CA SER A 370 -16.70 23.65 19.82
C SER A 370 -16.00 22.60 18.97
N LEU A 371 -16.80 21.77 18.31
CA LEU A 371 -16.38 20.83 17.28
C LEU A 371 -16.40 21.52 15.91
N LEU A 372 -15.34 21.35 15.13
CA LEU A 372 -15.33 21.61 13.71
C LEU A 372 -15.43 20.27 12.98
N THR A 373 -16.37 20.21 12.05
CA THR A 373 -16.45 19.15 11.04
C THR A 373 -16.52 19.83 9.69
N TYR A 374 -15.65 19.43 8.77
CA TYR A 374 -15.66 19.93 7.40
C TYR A 374 -15.51 18.76 6.44
N THR A 375 -16.36 18.72 5.43
CA THR A 375 -16.32 17.68 4.39
C THR A 375 -16.10 18.36 3.05
N SER A 376 -15.19 17.80 2.28
CA SER A 376 -14.87 18.25 0.92
C SER A 376 -14.80 17.05 -0.01
N ARG A 377 -15.09 17.28 -1.28
CA ARG A 377 -14.88 16.29 -2.33
C ARG A 377 -13.97 16.85 -3.39
N PHE A 378 -13.18 16.00 -4.03
CA PHE A 378 -12.38 16.41 -5.18
C PHE A 378 -12.27 15.33 -6.26
N THR A 379 -12.09 15.76 -7.51
CA THR A 379 -11.82 14.90 -8.68
C THR A 379 -10.95 15.65 -9.67
N ASP A 380 -10.34 14.96 -10.64
CA ASP A 380 -9.78 15.65 -11.80
C ASP A 380 -10.90 16.09 -12.74
N LYS A 381 -10.82 17.34 -13.21
CA LYS A 381 -11.72 17.92 -14.19
C LYS A 381 -10.91 18.67 -15.26
N GLY A 382 -10.35 17.90 -16.18
CA GLY A 382 -9.60 18.45 -17.31
C GLY A 382 -8.23 18.98 -16.92
N GLY A 383 -7.50 18.26 -16.06
CA GLY A 383 -6.16 18.65 -15.61
C GLY A 383 -6.14 19.68 -14.49
N VAL A 384 -7.28 19.89 -13.82
CA VAL A 384 -7.42 20.72 -12.63
C VAL A 384 -8.20 19.93 -11.60
N VAL A 385 -7.73 19.95 -10.36
CA VAL A 385 -8.49 19.37 -9.24
C VAL A 385 -9.71 20.24 -8.98
N ASP A 386 -10.93 19.73 -9.22
CA ASP A 386 -12.19 20.41 -8.88
C ASP A 386 -12.59 20.04 -7.44
N ILE A 387 -13.01 21.01 -6.63
CA ILE A 387 -13.39 20.79 -5.21
C ILE A 387 -14.82 21.27 -4.99
N TRP A 388 -15.65 20.47 -4.30
CA TRP A 388 -17.01 20.87 -3.93
C TRP A 388 -17.50 20.27 -2.62
#